data_AF-A0A971CWY3-F1
#
_entry.id   AF-A0A971CWY3-F1
#
_cell.length_a   1.000
_cell.length_b   1.000
_cell.length_c   1.000
_cell.angle_alpha   90.00
_cell.angle_beta   90.00
_cell.angle_gamma   90.00
#
_symmetry.space_group_name_H-M   'P 1'
#
loop_
_entity.id
_entity.type
_entity.pdbx_description
1 polymer ?
#
loop_
_entity_poly.entity_id
_entity_poly.type
_entity_poly.pdbx_seq_one_letter_code
_entity_poly.pdbx_strand_id
1 'polypeptide(L)' 'MDGTVLMVQYTIEYCSETLRVIHGLYSMDPTDGWRLERDWSKIQYDGVYTIRARAVDNDGAATDSSTIQVTLHP' A
#
# COMPACT_ATOMS: atom_id res chain seq x y z
N MET A 1 27.21 -0.58 -2.59
CA MET A 1 26.37 0.60 -2.90
C MET A 1 25.39 0.72 -1.76
N ASP A 2 25.17 1.93 -1.26
CA ASP A 2 24.25 2.16 -0.15
C ASP A 2 22.83 2.13 -0.75
N GLY A 3 22.20 0.95 -0.73
CA GLY A 3 20.90 0.67 -1.36
C GLY A 3 19.84 1.70 -0.96
N THR A 4 19.67 2.72 -1.82
CA THR A 4 18.80 3.86 -1.57
C THR A 4 17.42 3.49 -2.07
N VAL A 5 16.43 3.50 -1.18
CA VAL A 5 15.03 3.30 -1.57
C VAL A 5 14.67 4.36 -2.62
N LEU A 6 14.11 3.92 -3.74
CA LEU A 6 13.64 4.79 -4.83
C LEU A 6 12.13 5.01 -4.76
N MET A 7 11.43 4.02 -4.23
CA MET A 7 9.98 3.98 -4.26
C MET A 7 9.44 3.07 -3.18
N VAL A 8 8.30 3.46 -2.61
CA VAL A 8 7.45 2.58 -1.81
C VAL A 8 6.10 2.43 -2.51
N GLN A 9 5.74 1.19 -2.86
CA GLN A 9 4.41 0.85 -3.34
C GLN A 9 3.53 0.43 -2.16
N TYR A 10 2.38 1.07 -1.99
CA TYR A 10 1.32 0.66 -1.09
C TYR A 10 0.23 -0.05 -1.88
N THR A 11 -0.16 -1.23 -1.40
CA THR A 11 -1.27 -2.01 -1.93
C THR A 11 -2.38 -2.00 -0.89
N ILE A 12 -3.58 -1.59 -1.27
CA ILE A 12 -4.80 -1.72 -0.49
C ILE A 12 -5.71 -2.68 -1.24
N GLU A 13 -5.98 -3.83 -0.63
CA GLU A 13 -6.75 -4.91 -1.22
C GLU A 13 -8.03 -5.16 -0.45
N TYR A 14 -9.15 -5.18 -1.16
CA TYR A 14 -10.43 -5.68 -0.69
C TYR A 14 -10.77 -6.98 -1.42
N CYS A 15 -11.20 -7.98 -0.68
CA CYS A 15 -11.60 -9.27 -1.23
C CYS A 15 -12.89 -9.73 -0.53
N SER A 16 -13.93 -9.96 -1.32
CA SER A 16 -15.15 -10.67 -0.93
C SER A 16 -15.27 -11.97 -1.73
N GLU A 17 -16.35 -12.72 -1.52
CA GLU A 17 -16.62 -13.93 -2.29
C GLU A 17 -16.78 -13.67 -3.80
N THR A 18 -17.21 -12.47 -4.17
CA THR A 18 -17.59 -12.14 -5.55
C THR A 18 -16.74 -11.04 -6.19
N LEU A 19 -15.99 -10.29 -5.39
CA LEU A 19 -15.27 -9.12 -5.86
C LEU A 19 -13.89 -9.04 -5.22
N ARG A 20 -12.89 -8.73 -6.05
CA ARG A 20 -11.55 -8.34 -5.61
C ARG A 20 -11.22 -6.97 -6.18
N VAL A 21 -10.82 -6.05 -5.31
CA VAL A 21 -10.39 -4.70 -5.69
C VAL A 21 -9.00 -4.45 -5.13
N ILE A 22 -8.08 -4.01 -5.98
CA ILE A 22 -6.70 -3.71 -5.60
C ILE A 22 -6.38 -2.28 -6.00
N HIS A 23 -5.96 -1.48 -5.03
CA HIS A 23 -5.43 -0.15 -5.24
C HIS A 23 -3.91 -0.16 -5.04
N GLY A 24 -3.17 0.04 -6.13
CA GLY A 24 -1.72 0.22 -6.12
C GLY A 24 -1.35 1.70 -6.14
N LEU A 25 -0.49 2.11 -5.22
CA LEU A 25 -0.24 3.50 -4.88
C LEU A 25 1.26 3.67 -4.65
N TYR A 26 1.87 4.76 -5.10
CA TYR A 26 3.32 4.92 -5.05
C TYR A 26 3.69 6.20 -4.31
N SER A 27 4.68 6.11 -3.41
CA SER A 27 5.45 7.25 -2.94
C SER A 27 6.84 7.20 -3.57
N MET A 28 7.23 8.29 -4.21
CA MET A 28 8.54 8.47 -4.88
C MET A 28 9.32 9.65 -4.27
N ASP A 29 8.77 10.29 -3.24
CA ASP A 29 9.39 11.42 -2.56
C ASP A 29 9.99 10.93 -1.24
N PRO A 30 11.33 10.86 -1.12
CA PRO A 30 11.96 10.44 0.13
C PRO A 30 11.83 11.52 1.23
N THR A 31 11.50 12.77 0.90
CA THR A 31 11.56 13.90 1.83
C THR A 31 10.46 13.88 2.89
N ASP A 32 9.37 13.17 2.64
CA ASP A 32 8.26 12.98 3.59
C ASP A 32 8.32 11.63 4.33
N GLY A 33 9.41 10.89 4.17
CA GLY A 33 9.57 9.55 4.74
C GLY A 33 8.77 8.47 4.01
N TRP A 34 8.54 8.63 2.70
CA TRP A 34 7.77 7.71 1.86
C TRP A 34 6.28 7.66 2.21
N ARG A 35 5.76 8.71 2.85
CA ARG A 35 4.39 8.74 3.35
C ARG A 35 3.41 8.71 2.18
N LEU A 36 2.27 8.09 2.41
CA LEU A 36 1.15 8.12 1.47
C LEU A 36 -0.17 8.16 2.23
N GLU A 37 -0.98 9.17 1.92
CA GLU A 37 -2.30 9.34 2.50
C GLU A 37 -3.39 8.84 1.56
N ARG A 38 -4.44 8.23 2.12
CA ARG A 38 -5.60 7.81 1.35
C ARG A 38 -6.88 8.36 1.94
N ASP A 39 -7.66 8.96 1.05
CA ASP A 39 -9.02 9.40 1.31
C ASP A 39 -9.97 8.18 1.23
N TRP A 40 -10.42 7.74 2.39
CA TRP A 40 -11.30 6.58 2.54
C TRP A 40 -12.76 6.89 2.16
N SER A 41 -13.14 8.15 1.99
CA SER A 41 -14.51 8.53 1.61
C SER A 41 -14.91 8.03 0.21
N LYS A 42 -13.93 7.66 -0.62
CA LYS A 42 -14.13 7.15 -1.98
C LYS A 42 -14.02 5.63 -2.08
N ILE A 43 -13.84 4.93 -0.96
CA ILE A 43 -13.80 3.47 -0.92
C ILE A 43 -15.24 2.96 -0.85
N GLN A 44 -15.57 2.01 -1.73
CA GLN A 44 -16.95 1.70 -2.11
C GLN A 44 -17.57 0.51 -1.35
N TYR A 45 -16.80 -0.22 -0.54
CA TYR A 45 -17.27 -1.46 0.06
C TYR A 45 -16.99 -1.50 1.56
N ASP A 46 -17.99 -1.93 2.31
CA ASP A 46 -17.79 -2.28 3.71
C ASP A 46 -17.09 -3.64 3.81
N GLY A 47 -16.23 -3.81 4.81
CA GLY A 47 -15.51 -5.06 5.03
C GLY A 47 -14.04 -4.86 5.33
N VAL A 48 -13.27 -5.95 5.17
CA VAL A 48 -11.86 -5.99 5.57
C VAL A 48 -10.96 -5.67 4.38
N TYR A 49 -10.11 -4.68 4.57
CA TYR A 49 -9.05 -4.27 3.66
C TYR A 49 -7.70 -4.74 4.18
N THR A 50 -6.90 -5.36 3.32
CA THR A 50 -5.51 -5.72 3.61
C THR A 50 -4.58 -4.69 2.99
N ILE A 51 -3.66 -4.15 3.79
CA ILE A 51 -2.69 -3.15 3.38
C ILE A 51 -1.27 -3.73 3.50
N ARG A 52 -0.44 -3.52 2.48
CA ARG A 52 0.99 -3.88 2.47
C ARG A 52 1.80 -2.79 1.78
N ALA A 53 2.99 -2.52 2.29
CA ALA A 53 3.98 -1.69 1.63
C ALA A 53 5.11 -2.55 1.05
N ARG A 54 5.63 -2.16 -0.11
CA ARG A 54 6.81 -2.74 -0.75
C ARG A 54 7.80 -1.64 -1.08
N ALA A 55 8.95 -1.64 -0.42
CA ALA A 55 10.06 -0.76 -0.74
C ALA A 55 10.94 -1.41 -1.83
N VAL A 56 11.41 -0.61 -2.79
CA VAL A 56 12.34 -1.03 -3.84
C VAL A 56 13.51 -0.04 -3.86
N ASP A 57 14.74 -0.56 -3.81
CA ASP A 57 15.96 0.25 -3.88
C ASP A 57 16.47 0.45 -5.32
N ASN A 58 17.53 1.23 -5.45
CA ASN A 58 18.17 1.56 -6.72
C ASN A 58 18.95 0.40 -7.36
N ASP A 59 19.16 -0.70 -6.62
CA ASP A 59 19.77 -1.93 -7.12
C ASP A 59 18.68 -2.96 -7.51
N GLY A 60 17.40 -2.62 -7.34
CA GLY A 60 16.24 -3.45 -7.66
C GLY A 60 15.88 -4.46 -6.57
N ALA A 61 16.54 -4.41 -5.41
CA ALA A 61 16.16 -5.23 -4.27
C ALA A 61 14.84 -4.73 -3.68
N ALA A 62 14.02 -5.65 -3.20
CA ALA A 62 12.71 -5.33 -2.64
C ALA A 62 12.51 -5.97 -1.28
N THR A 63 11.81 -5.26 -0.40
CA THR A 63 11.34 -5.76 0.89
C THR A 63 9.89 -5.37 1.08
N ASP A 64 9.14 -6.27 1.70
CA ASP A 64 7.74 -6.09 1.99
C ASP A 64 7.50 -5.95 3.48
N SER A 65 6.54 -5.09 3.84
CA SER A 65 6.07 -5.00 5.21
C SER A 65 5.23 -6.22 5.59
N SER A 66 5.01 -6.39 6.89
CA SER A 66 3.85 -7.16 7.36
C SER A 66 2.55 -6.57 6.81
N THR A 67 1.51 -7.40 6.73
CA THR A 67 0.18 -6.95 6.35
C THR A 67 -0.53 -6.28 7.53
N ILE A 68 -1.31 -5.24 7.23
CA ILE A 68 -2.21 -4.59 8.17
C ILE A 68 -3.64 -4.85 7.68
N GLN A 69 -4.57 -5.11 8.60
CA GLN A 69 -5.98 -5.23 8.28
C GLN A 69 -6.76 -4.04 8.83
N VAL A 70 -7.63 -3.47 8.00
CA VAL A 70 -8.54 -2.39 8.37
C VAL A 70 -9.96 -2.84 8.08
N THR A 71 -10.82 -2.83 9.08
CA THR A 71 -12.25 -3.14 8.91
C THR A 71 -13.03 -1.83 8.74
N LEU A 72 -13.68 -1.66 7.60
CA LEU A 72 -14.62 -0.58 7.36
C LEU A 72 -16.04 -1.07 7.66
N HIS A 73 -16.76 -0.28 8.44
CA HIS A 73 -18.17 -0.50 8.76
C HIS A 73 -19.03 0.57 8.06
N PRO A 74 -20.30 0.28 7.77
CA PRO A 74 -21.25 1.25 7.22
C PRO A 74 -21.40 2.49 8.10
#